data_AF-A0A355G9L2-F1
#
_entry.id   AF-A0A355G9L2-F1
#
_cell.length_a   1.000
_cell.length_b   1.000
_cell.length_c   1.000
_cell.angle_alpha   90.00
_cell.angle_beta   90.00
_cell.angle_gamma   90.00
#
_symmetry.space_group_name_H-M   'P 1'
#
loop_
_entity.id
_entity.type
_entity.pdbx_description
1 polymer ?
#
loop_
_entity_poly.entity_id
_entity_poly.type
_entity_poly.pdbx_seq_one_letter_code
_entity_poly.pdbx_strand_id
1 'polypeptide(L)'
;SQRAGTLSYLVFSAGLSLFVYLLFHLACDRGNLQIPLFRTLGTNALVAYILHDLVGEAVKPFTTRDAASWYAWGSFVLFFWITWLIVRHLEKNKIHLRL
;
A
#
# COMPACT_ATOMS: atom_id res chain seq x y z
N SER A 1 1.64 -20.77 -8.64
CA SER A 1 0.47 -21.36 -9.32
C SER A 1 -0.30 -20.27 -10.04
N GLN A 2 0.12 -19.91 -11.25
CA GLN A 2 -0.58 -18.99 -12.16
C GLN A 2 -0.50 -19.62 -13.56
N ARG A 3 -1.10 -20.81 -13.73
CA ARG A 3 -0.96 -21.61 -14.96
C ARG A 3 -2.20 -21.66 -15.83
N ALA A 4 -3.26 -20.94 -15.50
CA ALA A 4 -4.37 -20.76 -16.43
C ALA A 4 -5.06 -19.43 -16.15
N GLY A 5 -4.77 -18.43 -16.98
CA GLY A 5 -5.64 -17.26 -17.14
C GLY A 5 -6.93 -17.71 -17.81
N THR A 6 -7.71 -18.54 -17.11
CA THR A 6 -9.01 -18.99 -17.59
C THR A 6 -9.89 -17.77 -17.84
N LEU A 7 -10.73 -17.85 -18.88
CA LEU A 7 -11.62 -16.75 -19.24
C LEU A 7 -12.48 -16.33 -18.04
N SER A 8 -12.96 -17.29 -17.24
CA SER A 8 -13.71 -17.02 -16.01
C SER A 8 -12.90 -16.22 -14.98
N TYR A 9 -11.61 -16.54 -14.78
CA TYR A 9 -10.74 -15.78 -13.88
C TYR A 9 -10.53 -14.34 -14.37
N LEU A 10 -10.27 -14.16 -15.66
CA LEU A 10 -10.07 -12.83 -16.25
C LEU A 10 -11.33 -11.97 -16.19
N VAL A 11 -12.49 -12.53 -16.55
CA VAL A 11 -13.77 -11.81 -16.50
C VAL A 11 -14.14 -11.44 -15.05
N PHE A 12 -13.98 -12.37 -14.11
CA PHE A 12 -14.24 -12.09 -12.70
C PHE A 12 -13.30 -11.03 -12.15
N SER A 13 -11.98 -11.15 -12.38
CA SER A 13 -10.98 -10.19 -11.87
C SER A 13 -11.13 -8.80 -12.50
N ALA A 14 -11.48 -8.72 -13.78
CA ALA A 14 -11.80 -7.45 -14.45
C ALA A 14 -13.09 -6.83 -13.91
N GLY A 15 -14.13 -7.62 -13.69
CA GLY A 15 -15.37 -7.15 -13.08
C GLY A 15 -15.16 -6.66 -11.64
N LEU A 16 -14.40 -7.42 -10.85
CA LEU A 16 -14.05 -7.05 -9.47
C LEU A 16 -13.20 -5.77 -9.42
N SER A 17 -12.21 -5.62 -10.31
CA SER A 17 -11.37 -4.41 -10.33
C SER A 17 -12.19 -3.17 -10.70
N LEU A 18 -13.10 -3.27 -11.69
CA LEU A 18 -14.03 -2.20 -12.04
C LEU A 18 -14.99 -1.87 -10.89
N PHE A 19 -15.49 -2.89 -10.19
CA PHE A 19 -16.37 -2.68 -9.04
C PHE A 19 -15.65 -1.96 -7.89
N VAL A 20 -14.44 -2.39 -7.54
CA VAL A 20 -13.60 -1.72 -6.54
C VAL A 20 -13.30 -0.28 -6.96
N TYR A 21 -12.94 -0.06 -8.23
CA TYR A 21 -12.75 1.29 -8.76
C TYR A 21 -14.00 2.16 -8.59
N LEU A 22 -15.19 1.65 -8.92
CA LEU A 22 -16.44 2.36 -8.77
C LEU A 22 -16.71 2.76 -7.31
N LEU A 23 -16.44 1.88 -6.36
CA LEU A 23 -16.57 2.21 -4.92
C LEU A 23 -15.67 3.39 -4.53
N PHE A 24 -14.41 3.39 -4.96
CA PHE A 24 -13.50 4.51 -4.70
C PHE A 24 -13.91 5.79 -5.43
N HIS A 25 -14.41 5.70 -6.66
CA HIS A 25 -14.91 6.85 -7.40
C HIS A 25 -16.11 7.51 -6.68
N LEU A 26 -17.05 6.71 -6.20
CA LEU A 26 -18.21 7.23 -5.45
C LEU A 26 -17.79 7.81 -4.09
N ALA A 27 -16.91 7.13 -3.36
CA ALA A 27 -16.48 7.57 -2.03
C ALA A 27 -15.56 8.81 -2.09
N CYS A 28 -14.50 8.76 -2.89
CA CYS A 28 -13.46 9.79 -2.91
C CYS A 28 -13.81 10.93 -3.87
N ASP A 29 -14.19 10.64 -5.12
CA ASP A 29 -14.38 11.70 -6.13
C ASP A 29 -15.73 12.40 -5.98
N ARG A 30 -16.82 11.63 -5.78
CA ARG A 30 -18.16 12.23 -5.58
C ARG A 30 -18.47 12.56 -4.12
N GLY A 31 -18.02 11.72 -3.19
CA GLY A 31 -18.25 11.87 -1.74
C GLY A 31 -17.26 12.80 -1.03
N ASN A 32 -16.23 13.29 -1.73
CA ASN A 32 -15.17 14.15 -1.19
C ASN A 32 -14.45 13.56 0.04
N LEU A 33 -14.46 12.22 0.16
CA LEU A 33 -13.78 11.52 1.24
C LEU A 33 -12.27 11.51 0.97
N GLN A 34 -11.54 12.36 1.68
CA GLN A 34 -10.08 12.44 1.57
C GLN A 34 -9.42 11.77 2.76
N ILE A 35 -9.04 10.50 2.61
CA ILE A 35 -8.22 9.81 3.61
C ILE A 35 -6.75 10.19 3.38
N PRO A 36 -6.07 10.82 4.37
CA PRO A 36 -4.67 11.25 4.23
C PRO A 36 -3.72 10.10 3.85
N LEU A 37 -4.02 8.88 4.30
CA LEU A 37 -3.24 7.69 3.97
C LEU A 37 -3.18 7.43 2.46
N PHE A 38 -4.32 7.47 1.76
CA PHE A 38 -4.37 7.26 0.31
C PHE A 38 -3.69 8.38 -0.44
N ARG A 39 -3.83 9.63 0.03
CA ARG A 39 -3.16 10.78 -0.56
C ARG A 39 -1.64 10.69 -0.41
N THR A 40 -1.14 10.42 0.78
CA THR A 40 0.31 10.37 1.06
C THR A 40 0.99 9.23 0.30
N LEU A 41 0.38 8.03 0.30
CA LEU A 41 0.92 6.88 -0.43
C LEU A 41 0.78 7.04 -1.95
N GLY A 42 -0.32 7.63 -2.43
CA GLY A 42 -0.56 7.82 -3.86
C GLY A 42 0.31 8.91 -4.49
N THR A 43 0.53 10.03 -3.79
CA THR A 43 1.28 11.18 -4.33
C THR A 43 2.75 10.84 -4.59
N ASN A 44 3.32 9.95 -3.78
CA ASN A 44 4.73 9.54 -3.85
C ASN A 44 4.84 8.01 -3.95
N ALA A 45 4.02 7.38 -4.81
CA ALA A 45 3.95 5.93 -4.94
C ALA A 45 5.30 5.27 -5.28
N LEU A 46 6.10 5.89 -6.15
CA LEU A 46 7.46 5.40 -6.48
C LEU A 46 8.36 5.37 -5.24
N VAL A 47 8.32 6.44 -4.44
CA VAL A 47 9.15 6.56 -3.25
C VAL A 47 8.69 5.56 -2.19
N ALA A 48 7.38 5.42 -2.00
CA ALA A 48 6.82 4.38 -1.14
C ALA A 48 7.26 2.99 -1.61
N TYR A 49 7.27 2.74 -2.93
CA TYR A 49 7.73 1.48 -3.51
C TYR A 49 9.22 1.21 -3.27
N ILE A 50 10.09 2.22 -3.31
CA ILE A 50 11.51 1.99 -3.00
C ILE A 50 11.72 1.83 -1.49
N LEU A 51 11.07 2.68 -0.69
CA LEU A 51 11.25 2.70 0.76
C LEU A 51 10.67 1.47 1.46
N HIS A 52 9.59 0.88 0.93
CA HIS A 52 9.01 -0.30 1.57
C HIS A 52 10.00 -1.47 1.60
N ASP A 53 10.81 -1.63 0.56
CA ASP A 53 11.80 -2.72 0.52
C ASP A 53 12.93 -2.46 1.52
N LEU A 54 13.43 -1.22 1.55
CA LEU A 54 14.52 -0.80 2.45
C LEU A 54 14.11 -0.86 3.93
N VAL A 55 12.91 -0.40 4.27
CA VAL A 55 12.37 -0.50 5.64
C VAL A 55 12.06 -1.96 5.98
N GLY A 56 11.62 -2.75 5.00
CA GLY A 56 11.32 -4.17 5.17
C GLY A 56 12.55 -4.95 5.61
N GLU A 57 13.67 -4.79 4.88
CA GLU A 57 14.94 -5.42 5.25
C GLU A 57 15.50 -4.91 6.59
N ALA A 58 15.21 -3.67 6.98
CA ALA A 58 15.58 -3.14 8.30
C ALA A 58 14.73 -3.71 9.46
N VAL A 59 13.45 -4.00 9.22
CA VAL A 59 12.51 -4.52 10.25
C VAL A 59 12.58 -6.05 10.35
N LYS A 60 12.94 -6.73 9.27
CA LYS A 60 13.02 -8.19 9.18
C LYS A 60 13.86 -8.88 10.28
N PRO A 61 15.02 -8.36 10.73
CA PRO A 61 15.78 -8.95 11.83
C PRO A 61 15.01 -8.96 13.16
N PHE A 62 14.09 -8.01 13.36
CA PHE A 62 13.26 -7.92 14.56
C PHE A 62 12.04 -8.83 14.48
N THR A 63 11.74 -9.41 13.32
CA THR A 63 10.57 -10.26 13.11
C THR A 63 11.00 -11.73 13.18
N THR A 64 10.65 -12.41 14.27
CA THR A 64 10.94 -13.84 14.40
C THR A 64 9.98 -14.66 13.54
N ARG A 65 10.48 -15.73 12.93
CA ARG A 65 9.69 -16.58 12.01
C ARG A 65 8.56 -17.31 12.73
N ASP A 66 8.75 -17.59 14.02
CA ASP A 66 7.79 -18.29 14.89
C ASP A 66 7.10 -17.33 15.88
N ALA A 67 7.00 -16.05 15.51
CA ALA A 67 6.38 -15.03 16.35
C ALA A 67 4.89 -15.33 16.59
N ALA A 68 4.44 -15.09 17.81
CA ALA A 68 3.02 -15.04 18.12
C ALA A 68 2.32 -13.98 17.24
N SER A 69 1.05 -14.22 16.89
CA SER A 69 0.30 -13.39 15.94
C SER A 69 0.29 -11.90 16.27
N TRP A 70 0.22 -11.55 17.56
CA TRP A 70 0.27 -10.16 18.03
C TRP A 70 1.59 -9.46 17.68
N TYR A 71 2.71 -10.19 17.74
CA TYR A 71 4.02 -9.65 17.45
C TYR A 71 4.21 -9.46 15.94
N ALA A 72 3.67 -10.36 15.11
CA ALA A 72 3.61 -10.18 13.66
C ALA A 72 2.80 -8.93 13.26
N TRP A 73 1.64 -8.72 13.88
CA TRP A 73 0.85 -7.50 13.69
C TRP A 73 1.59 -6.25 14.18
N GLY A 74 2.31 -6.34 15.31
CA GLY A 74 3.15 -5.26 15.81
C GLY A 74 4.26 -4.88 14.83
N SER A 75 5.00 -5.86 14.30
CA SER A 75 6.02 -5.64 13.28
C SER A 75 5.44 -5.03 12.00
N PHE A 76 4.26 -5.49 11.56
CA PHE A 76 3.57 -4.90 10.40
C PHE A 76 3.19 -3.44 10.64
N VAL A 77 2.60 -3.12 11.80
CA VAL A 77 2.24 -1.74 12.14
C VAL A 77 3.47 -0.86 12.22
N LEU A 78 4.56 -1.34 12.84
CA LEU A 78 5.82 -0.61 12.95
C LEU A 78 6.45 -0.36 11.57
N PHE A 79 6.55 -1.40 10.74
CA PHE A 79 7.00 -1.30 9.36
C PHE A 79 6.20 -0.25 8.58
N PHE A 80 4.88 -0.40 8.57
CA PHE A 80 3.97 0.49 7.84
C PHE A 80 4.07 1.93 8.34
N TRP A 81 4.15 2.12 9.65
CA TRP A 81 4.27 3.42 10.28
C TRP A 81 5.57 4.13 9.86
N ILE A 82 6.71 3.42 9.89
CA ILE A 82 8.00 3.99 9.48
C ILE A 82 7.96 4.40 8.00
N THR A 83 7.50 3.52 7.11
CA THR A 83 7.38 3.84 5.68
C THR A 83 6.46 5.04 5.46
N TRP A 84 5.30 5.08 6.13
CA TRP A 84 4.36 6.19 6.02
C TRP A 84 4.95 7.52 6.54
N LEU A 85 5.70 7.51 7.64
CA LEU A 85 6.35 8.71 8.17
C LEU A 85 7.36 9.30 7.18
N ILE A 86 8.19 8.46 6.56
CA ILE A 86 9.19 8.92 5.59
C ILE A 86 8.50 9.51 4.36
N VAL A 87 7.50 8.80 3.81
CA VAL A 87 6.75 9.28 2.65
C VAL A 87 6.00 10.58 2.97
N ARG A 88 5.42 10.69 4.18
CA ARG A 88 4.74 11.91 4.64
C ARG A 88 5.70 13.07 4.82
N HIS A 89 6.91 12.81 5.33
CA HIS A 89 7.94 13.84 5.45
C HIS A 89 8.35 14.38 4.08
N LEU A 90 8.54 13.50 3.09
CA LEU A 90 8.86 13.88 1.71
C LEU A 90 7.71 14.64 1.03
N GLU A 91 6.45 14.21 1.26
CA GLU A 91 5.26 14.94 0.78
C GLU A 91 5.22 16.37 1.34
N LYS A 92 5.47 16.54 2.65
CA LYS A 92 5.51 17.87 3.28
C LYS A 92 6.59 18.78 2.69
N ASN A 93 7.73 18.22 2.31
CA ASN A 93 8.84 18.95 1.68
C ASN A 93 8.64 19.17 0.17
N LYS A 94 7.50 18.77 -0.41
CA LYS A 94 7.18 18.85 -1.85
C LYS A 94 8.20 18.14 -2.76
N ILE A 95 8.92 17.16 -2.23
CA ILE A 95 9.85 16.34 -3.01
C ILE A 95 9.05 15.20 -3.63
N HIS A 96 8.75 15.33 -4.91
CA HIS A 96 8.01 14.35 -5.69
C HIS A 96 8.93 13.70 -6.72
N LEU A 97 9.31 12.45 -6.48
CA LEU A 97 10.00 11.64 -7.49
C LEU A 97 8.92 11.07 -8.42
N ARG A 98 8.88 11.59 -9.65
CA ARG A 98 8.05 11.11 -10.75
C ARG A 98 8.97 10.56 -11.83
N LEU A 99 8.55 9.46 -12.46
CA LEU A 99 9.22 8.85 -13.61
C LEU A 99 8.64 9.42 -14.90
#